data_AF-A0A0H5CR72-F1
#
_entry.id   AF-A0A0H5CR72-F1
#
_cell.length_a   1.000
_cell.length_b   1.000
_cell.length_c   1.000
_cell.angle_alpha   90.00
_cell.angle_beta   90.00
_cell.angle_gamma   90.00
#
_symmetry.space_group_name_H-M   'P 1'
#
loop_
_entity.id
_entity.type
_entity.pdbx_description
1 polymer ?
#
loop_
_entity_poly.entity_id
_entity_poly.type
_entity_poly.pdbx_seq_one_letter_code
_entity_poly.pdbx_strand_id
1 'polypeptide(L)' 'MSGDFAWGISEFHIGRAHLVPAGMAGGLCGLPVHARYPARPEPPTVCPECALEFVRLVFPAATAPAAWL' A
#
# COMPACT_ATOMS: atom_id res chain seq x y z
N MET A 1 8.02 3.69 16.58
CA MET A 1 6.72 3.43 15.94
C MET A 1 6.99 2.73 14.62
N SER A 2 7.14 1.42 14.62
CA SER A 2 7.30 0.62 13.39
C SER A 2 6.59 -0.69 13.66
N GLY A 3 5.65 -1.09 12.81
CA GLY A 3 4.98 -2.37 13.02
C GLY A 3 4.22 -2.88 11.80
N ASP A 4 3.41 -2.03 11.17
CA ASP A 4 2.38 -2.58 10.27
C ASP A 4 2.86 -2.70 8.81
N PHE A 5 3.79 -1.84 8.39
CA PHE A 5 4.23 -1.74 7.00
C PHE A 5 5.74 -1.58 6.88
N ALA A 6 6.30 -2.20 5.84
CA ALA A 6 7.60 -1.89 5.25
C ALA A 6 7.40 -1.25 3.86
N TRP A 7 8.48 -0.81 3.23
CA TRP A 7 8.47 -0.35 1.84
C TRP A 7 9.05 -1.41 0.93
N GLY A 8 8.54 -1.50 -0.30
CA GLY A 8 9.13 -2.33 -1.35
C GLY A 8 9.10 -1.66 -2.71
N ILE A 9 9.82 -2.25 -3.65
CA ILE A 9 9.82 -1.82 -5.06
C ILE A 9 9.54 -3.03 -5.95
N SER A 10 8.93 -2.77 -7.11
CA SER A 10 8.70 -3.74 -8.17
C SER A 10 8.97 -3.08 -9.52
N GLU A 11 9.04 -3.85 -10.60
CA GLU A 11 9.10 -3.30 -11.96
C GLU A 11 7.74 -2.75 -12.44
N PHE A 12 6.66 -3.09 -11.74
CA PHE A 12 5.32 -2.57 -12.01
C PHE A 12 5.20 -1.11 -11.59
N HIS A 13 4.20 -0.42 -12.15
CA HIS A 13 3.95 1.01 -11.90
C HIS A 13 5.19 1.91 -12.11
N ILE A 14 6.08 1.55 -13.04
CA ILE A 14 7.26 2.36 -13.39
C ILE A 14 8.22 2.50 -12.18
N GLY A 15 8.43 1.40 -11.44
CA GLY A 15 9.39 1.39 -10.33
C GLY A 15 8.93 2.09 -9.05
N ARG A 16 7.62 2.36 -8.92
CA ARG A 16 7.06 3.10 -7.77
C ARG A 16 7.17 2.32 -6.45
N ALA A 17 7.22 3.06 -5.35
CA ALA A 17 7.33 2.48 -4.01
C ALA A 17 5.99 1.90 -3.53
N HIS A 18 6.01 0.67 -3.03
CA HIS A 18 4.86 -0.06 -2.50
C HIS A 18 4.86 -0.09 -0.97
N LEU A 19 3.68 0.02 -0.36
CA LEU A 19 3.47 -0.26 1.06
C LEU A 19 3.27 -1.77 1.23
N VAL A 20 4.14 -2.43 1.99
CA VAL A 20 4.18 -3.89 2.15
C VAL A 20 3.75 -4.23 3.57
N PRO A 21 2.58 -4.85 3.78
CA PRO A 21 2.15 -5.26 5.12
C PRO A 21 3.10 -6.26 5.76
N ALA A 22 3.19 -6.24 7.09
CA ALA A 22 3.95 -7.23 7.84
C ALA A 22 3.52 -8.67 7.47
N GLY A 23 4.50 -9.53 7.22
CA GLY A 23 4.25 -10.93 6.84
C GLY A 23 3.81 -11.18 5.40
N MET A 24 3.54 -10.14 4.59
CA MET A 24 3.14 -10.32 3.19
C MET A 24 4.33 -10.22 2.24
N ALA A 25 4.29 -10.95 1.12
CA ALA A 25 5.30 -10.95 0.05
C ALA A 25 5.16 -9.80 -0.96
N GLY A 26 4.02 -9.11 -0.95
CA GLY A 26 3.67 -8.07 -1.92
C GLY A 26 3.14 -6.81 -1.26
N GLY A 27 2.96 -5.77 -2.06
CA GLY A 27 2.36 -4.51 -1.62
C GLY A 27 0.86 -4.65 -1.36
N LEU A 28 0.27 -3.61 -0.76
CA LEU A 28 -1.19 -3.49 -0.58
C LEU A 28 -1.97 -3.64 -1.89
N CYS A 29 -1.37 -3.28 -3.02
CA CYS A 29 -1.95 -3.48 -4.35
C CYS A 29 -1.97 -4.94 -4.83
N GLY A 30 -1.46 -5.89 -4.04
CA GLY A 30 -1.41 -7.32 -4.37
C GLY A 30 -0.22 -7.73 -5.26
N LEU A 31 0.59 -6.77 -5.74
CA LEU A 31 1.75 -7.08 -6.57
C LEU A 31 2.97 -7.52 -5.74
N PRO A 32 3.75 -8.50 -6.22
CA PRO A 32 4.99 -8.90 -5.56
C PRO A 32 6.03 -7.77 -5.60
N VAL A 33 6.85 -7.68 -4.55
CA VAL A 33 8.01 -6.78 -4.50
C VAL A 33 9.31 -7.58 -4.54
N HIS A 34 10.34 -7.08 -5.22
CA HIS A 34 11.64 -7.76 -5.32
C HIS A 34 12.67 -7.27 -4.31
N ALA A 35 12.43 -6.12 -3.67
CA ALA A 35 13.27 -5.61 -2.58
C ALA A 35 12.41 -4.92 -1.51
N ARG A 36 12.93 -4.90 -0.26
CA ARG A 36 12.28 -4.29 0.89
C ARG A 36 13.19 -3.31 1.61
N TYR A 37 12.59 -2.25 2.15
CA TYR A 37 13.27 -1.16 2.82
C TYR A 37 12.50 -0.75 4.08
N PRO A 38 13.20 -0.37 5.16
CA PRO A 38 12.56 0.13 6.38
C PRO A 38 11.99 1.54 6.21
N ALA A 39 12.56 2.34 5.31
CA ALA A 39 12.09 3.67 4.93
C ALA A 39 11.70 3.71 3.46
N ARG A 40 10.88 4.69 3.07
CA ARG A 40 10.45 4.85 1.67
C ARG A 40 11.68 5.13 0.80
N PRO A 41 11.95 4.33 -0.24
CA PRO A 41 13.01 4.64 -1.19
C PRO A 41 12.64 5.91 -1.97
N GLU A 42 13.59 6.83 -2.09
CA GLU A 42 13.55 7.98 -3.00
C GLU A 42 14.52 7.72 -4.16
N PRO A 43 14.22 8.13 -5.41
CA PRO A 43 13.17 9.06 -5.84
C PRO A 43 11.77 8.50 -6.19
N PRO A 44 11.47 7.18 -6.22
CA PRO A 44 10.18 6.76 -6.77
C PRO A 44 9.02 7.25 -5.91
N THR A 45 8.05 7.88 -6.58
CA THR A 45 6.75 8.19 -5.98
C THR A 45 6.04 6.91 -5.51
N VAL A 46 5.05 7.05 -4.63
CA VAL A 46 4.26 5.91 -4.13
C VAL A 46 3.40 5.32 -5.26
N CYS A 47 3.25 3.99 -5.26
CA CYS A 47 2.30 3.27 -6.12
C CYS A 47 0.87 3.77 -5.81
N PRO A 48 0.13 4.28 -6.81
CA PRO A 48 -1.15 4.93 -6.57
C PRO A 48 -2.20 3.98 -5.96
N GLU A 49 -2.17 2.69 -6.32
CA GLU A 49 -3.05 1.67 -5.79
C GLU A 49 -2.73 1.38 -4.32
N CYS A 50 -1.45 1.29 -3.96
CA CYS A 50 -1.06 1.18 -2.55
C CYS A 50 -1.52 2.40 -1.73
N ALA A 51 -1.49 3.60 -2.31
CA ALA A 51 -1.98 4.80 -1.64
C ALA A 51 -3.50 4.77 -1.43
N LEU A 52 -4.27 4.34 -2.44
CA LEU A 52 -5.72 4.20 -2.35
C LEU A 52 -6.14 3.15 -1.33
N GLU A 53 -5.53 1.97 -1.36
CA GLU A 53 -5.81 0.90 -0.38
C GLU A 53 -5.44 1.32 1.03
N PHE A 54 -4.32 2.04 1.21
CA PHE A 54 -3.97 2.59 2.51
C PHE A 54 -5.04 3.56 3.04
N VAL A 55 -5.55 4.46 2.18
CA VAL A 55 -6.64 5.37 2.55
C VAL A 55 -7.90 4.59 2.95
N ARG A 56 -8.27 3.53 2.22
CA ARG A 56 -9.42 2.68 2.56
C ARG A 56 -9.27 1.98 3.91
N LEU A 57 -8.05 1.55 4.23
CA LEU A 57 -7.73 0.88 5.51
C LEU A 57 -7.77 1.86 6.69
N VAL A 58 -7.21 3.06 6.53
CA VAL A 58 -7.11 4.06 7.61
C VAL A 58 -8.39 4.86 7.78
N PHE A 59 -9.13 5.07 6.70
CA PHE A 59 -10.39 5.81 6.67
C PHE A 59 -11.49 4.91 6.10
N PRO A 60 -11.93 3.88 6.86
CA PRO A 60 -13.03 3.04 6.43
C PRO A 60 -14.24 3.93 6.14
N ALA A 61 -14.75 3.87 4.91
CA ALA A 61 -15.95 4.59 4.56
C ALA A 61 -17.05 4.16 5.53
N ALA A 62 -17.73 5.13 6.15
CA ALA A 62 -18.94 4.82 6.88
C ALA A 62 -19.84 4.05 5.92
N THR A 63 -20.21 2.81 6.27
CA THR A 63 -21.30 2.11 5.60
C THR A 63 -22.46 3.08 5.62
N ALA A 64 -22.82 3.65 4.47
CA ALA A 64 -24.04 4.41 4.39
C ALA A 64 -25.13 3.49 4.95
N PRO A 65 -25.95 3.91 5.93
CA PRO A 65 -27.13 3.14 6.24
C PRO A 65 -27.83 2.90 4.90
N ALA A 66 -28.25 1.66 4.64
CA ALA A 66 -29.02 1.33 3.45
C ALA A 66 -30.21 2.30 3.39
N ALA A 67 -30.05 3.37 2.63
CA ALA A 67 -30.96 4.48 2.61
C ALA A 67 -31.95 4.19 1.49
N TRP A 68 -33.03 3.55 1.94
CA TRP A 68 -34.34 3.42 1.31
C TRP A 68 -34.48 2.42 0.15
N LEU A 69 -35.30 1.39 0.46
CA LEU A 69 -36.32 0.74 -0.38
C LEU A 69 -35.84 -0.08 -1.59
#